data_AF-A0A354BMK6-F1
#
_entry.id   AF-A0A354BMK6-F1
#
_cell.length_a   1.000
_cell.length_b   1.000
_cell.length_c   1.000
_cell.angle_alpha   90.00
_cell.angle_beta   90.00
_cell.angle_gamma   90.00
#
_symmetry.space_group_name_H-M   'P 1'
#
loop_
_entity.id
_entity.type
_entity.pdbx_description
1 polymer ?
#
loop_
_entity_poly.entity_id
_entity_poly.type
_entity_poly.pdbx_seq_one_letter_code
_entity_poly.pdbx_strand_id
1 'polypeptide(L)' 'MVQNQAAPGQKVQLSQDAEGTKPGPAIPPGTVFTILDGDLQGNGWVYSIRSDFGTKGWLAEKQLKLKP' A
#
# COMPACT_ATOMS: atom_id res chain seq x y z
N MET A 1 9.62 -31.56 -10.41
CA MET A 1 9.60 -30.09 -10.59
C MET A 1 9.26 -29.46 -9.25
N VAL A 2 10.27 -29.01 -8.51
CA VAL A 2 10.03 -28.27 -7.26
C VAL A 2 9.53 -26.88 -7.66
N GLN A 3 8.30 -26.53 -7.26
CA GLN A 3 7.81 -25.17 -7.44
C GLN A 3 8.60 -24.28 -6.49
N ASN A 4 9.49 -23.46 -7.04
CA ASN A 4 10.15 -22.39 -6.29
C ASN A 4 9.07 -21.38 -5.87
N GLN A 5 8.57 -21.49 -4.63
CA GLN A 5 7.51 -20.63 -4.07
C GLN A 5 7.99 -19.18 -3.81
N ALA A 6 9.21 -18.83 -4.20
CA ALA A 6 9.76 -17.47 -4.11
C ALA A 6 9.36 -16.60 -5.33
N ALA A 7 8.10 -16.60 -5.73
CA ALA A 7 7.62 -15.46 -6.51
C ALA A 7 7.65 -14.25 -5.56
N PRO A 8 8.43 -13.18 -5.83
CA PRO A 8 8.37 -11.99 -5.00
C PRO A 8 6.92 -11.53 -4.99
N GLY A 9 6.28 -11.52 -3.82
CA GLY A 9 4.90 -11.04 -3.73
C GLY A 9 4.79 -9.70 -4.45
N GLN A 10 3.76 -9.54 -5.27
CA GLN A 10 3.60 -8.38 -6.15
C GLN A 10 3.67 -7.11 -5.28
N LYS A 11 4.66 -6.24 -5.57
CA LYS A 11 4.91 -5.04 -4.76
C LYS A 11 3.62 -4.22 -4.62
N VAL A 12 3.41 -3.64 -3.45
CA VAL A 12 2.25 -2.79 -3.19
C VAL A 12 2.56 -1.40 -3.74
N GLN A 13 1.88 -1.02 -4.82
CA GLN A 13 2.02 0.30 -5.42
C GLN A 13 1.26 1.32 -4.58
N LEU A 14 1.96 2.39 -4.18
CA LEU A 14 1.36 3.57 -3.55
C LEU A 14 1.01 4.60 -4.63
N SER A 15 0.16 5.55 -4.27
CA SER A 15 -0.16 6.74 -5.07
C SER A 15 0.50 7.98 -4.47
N GLN A 16 0.78 8.99 -5.29
CA GLN A 16 1.27 10.29 -4.81
C GLN A 16 0.15 11.17 -4.26
N ASP A 17 -1.09 10.89 -4.65
CA ASP A 17 -2.31 11.61 -4.32
C ASP A 17 -3.40 10.66 -3.78
N ALA A 18 -4.38 11.23 -3.08
CA ALA A 18 -5.47 10.48 -2.46
C ALA A 18 -6.39 9.86 -3.53
N GLU A 19 -6.64 10.59 -4.63
CA GLU A 19 -7.46 10.17 -5.75
C GLU A 19 -6.88 8.95 -6.50
N GLY A 20 -5.60 8.63 -6.27
CA GLY A 20 -4.91 7.52 -6.91
C GLY A 20 -4.63 7.73 -8.39
N THR A 21 -4.65 8.98 -8.86
CA THR A 21 -4.41 9.32 -10.26
C THR A 21 -2.93 9.38 -10.60
N LYS A 22 -2.07 9.57 -9.60
CA LYS A 22 -0.62 9.69 -9.77
C LYS A 22 0.11 8.48 -9.19
N PRO A 23 0.76 7.65 -10.01
CA PRO A 23 1.53 6.51 -9.51
C PRO A 23 2.70 6.97 -8.64
N GLY A 24 2.84 6.36 -7.47
CA GLY A 24 3.87 6.64 -6.49
C GLY A 24 4.94 5.54 -6.39
N PRO A 25 5.71 5.53 -5.29
CA PRO A 25 6.67 4.45 -5.02
C PRO A 25 5.95 3.14 -4.70
N ALA A 26 6.68 2.03 -4.81
CA ALA A 26 6.19 0.71 -4.41
C ALA A 26 6.86 0.26 -3.11
N ILE A 27 6.11 -0.42 -2.25
CA ILE A 27 6.63 -1.03 -1.01
C ILE A 27 6.52 -2.56 -1.07
N PRO A 28 7.40 -3.30 -0.36
CA PRO A 28 7.28 -4.75 -0.25
C PRO A 28 5.95 -5.16 0.40
N PRO A 29 5.35 -6.30 0.01
CA PRO A 29 4.21 -6.86 0.73
C PRO A 29 4.54 -7.14 2.20
N GLY A 30 3.57 -6.95 3.09
CA GLY A 30 3.75 -7.17 4.52
C GLY A 30 4.54 -6.08 5.25
N THR A 31 4.94 -5.01 4.55
CA THR A 31 5.54 -3.81 5.16
C THR A 31 4.63 -3.26 6.25
N VAL A 32 5.19 -3.01 7.43
CA VAL A 32 4.50 -2.29 8.50
C VAL A 32 4.57 -0.79 8.18
N PHE A 33 3.45 -0.11 8.36
CA PHE A 33 3.35 1.33 8.15
C PHE A 33 2.45 1.97 9.20
N THR A 34 2.59 3.28 9.33
CA THR A 34 1.71 4.12 10.13
C THR A 34 0.77 4.88 9.20
N ILE A 35 -0.52 4.91 9.53
CA ILE A 35 -1.48 5.79 8.88
C ILE A 35 -1.26 7.21 9.42
N LEU A 36 -1.06 8.16 8.51
CA LEU A 36 -0.83 9.57 8.80
C LEU A 36 -2.09 10.41 8.61
N ASP A 37 -2.90 10.06 7.62
CA ASP A 37 -4.13 10.77 7.25
C ASP A 37 -5.08 9.81 6.51
N GLY A 38 -6.34 10.20 6.38
CA GLY A 38 -7.37 9.44 5.68
C GLY A 38 -8.32 10.35 4.91
N ASP A 39 -8.65 9.95 3.69
CA ASP A 39 -9.57 10.67 2.83
C ASP A 39 -10.63 9.74 2.24
N LEU A 40 -11.84 10.24 2.07
CA LEU A 40 -12.96 9.47 1.54
C LEU A 40 -13.10 9.74 0.04
N GLN A 41 -12.59 8.81 -0.76
CA GLN A 41 -12.62 8.90 -2.22
C GLN A 41 -13.78 8.08 -2.78
N GLY A 42 -14.83 8.77 -3.23
CA GLY A 42 -16.08 8.15 -3.66
C GLY A 42 -16.76 7.42 -2.50
N ASN A 43 -16.68 6.10 -2.48
CA ASN A 43 -17.24 5.26 -1.42
C ASN A 43 -16.20 4.34 -0.75
N GLY A 44 -14.92 4.72 -0.84
CA GLY A 44 -13.82 3.95 -0.25
C GLY A 44 -12.81 4.86 0.44
N TRP A 45 -12.29 4.39 1.57
CA TRP A 45 -11.22 5.10 2.26
C TRP A 45 -9.89 4.90 1.54
N VAL A 46 -9.12 5.99 1.46
CA VAL A 46 -7.71 5.98 1.11
C VAL A 46 -6.93 6.57 2.28
N TYR A 47 -5.74 6.03 2.51
CA TYR A 47 -4.93 6.41 3.65
C TYR A 47 -3.57 6.89 3.20
N SER A 48 -3.17 8.06 3.69
CA SER A 48 -1.78 8.49 3.64
C SER A 48 -0.99 7.67 4.64
N ILE A 49 0.07 7.01 4.20
CA ILE A 49 0.89 6.14 5.04
C ILE A 49 2.36 6.54 5.02
N ARG A 50 3.07 6.17 6.08
CA ARG A 50 4.54 6.13 6.11
C ARG A 50 4.98 4.74 6.53
N SER A 51 5.72 4.06 5.65
CA SER A 51 6.41 2.80 5.99
C SER A 51 7.43 3.01 7.10
N ASP A 52 7.78 1.94 7.80
CA ASP A 52 8.84 1.90 8.80
C ASP A 52 10.21 2.35 8.27
N PHE A 53 10.51 2.11 6.99
CA PHE A 53 11.70 2.62 6.29
C PHE A 53 11.53 4.01 5.65
N GLY A 54 10.44 4.71 5.93
CA GLY A 54 10.27 6.14 5.65
C GLY A 54 9.61 6.51 4.33
N THR A 55 9.36 5.56 3.43
CA THR A 55 8.59 5.80 2.20
C THR A 55 7.16 6.23 2.53
N LYS A 56 6.69 7.28 1.87
CA LYS A 56 5.34 7.84 1.99
C LYS A 56 4.54 7.66 0.71
N GLY A 57 3.22 7.63 0.85
CA GLY A 57 2.28 7.64 -0.26
C GLY A 57 0.87 7.34 0.22
N TRP A 58 -0.06 7.28 -0.72
CA TRP A 58 -1.45 6.93 -0.47
C TRP A 58 -1.73 5.47 -0.83
N LEU A 59 -2.55 4.83 -0.03
CA LEU A 59 -2.95 3.43 -0.20
C LEU A 59 -4.47 3.31 -0.05
N ALA A 60 -5.12 2.61 -0.97
CA ALA A 60 -6.54 2.35 -0.84
C ALA A 60 -6.80 1.27 0.22
N GLU A 61 -7.87 1.42 1.01
CA GLU A 61 -8.25 0.48 2.07
C GLU A 61 -8.32 -0.97 1.56
N LYS A 62 -8.82 -1.19 0.34
CA LYS A 62 -8.87 -2.53 -0.31
C LYS A 62 -7.52 -3.23 -0.48
N GLN A 63 -6.40 -2.50 -0.39
CA GLN A 63 -5.04 -3.05 -0.44
C GLN A 63 -4.54 -3.47 0.95
N LEU A 64 -5.20 -3.02 2.02
CA LEU A 64 -4.91 -3.44 3.38
C LEU A 64 -5.38 -4.88 3.58
N LYS A 65 -4.52 -5.69 4.19
CA LYS A 65 -4.91 -7.01 4.67
C LYS A 65 -4.81 -7.00 6.19
N LEU A 66 -5.92 -7.34 6.84
CA LEU A 66 -5.92 -7.61 8.27
C LEU A 66 -5.05 -8.85 8.52
N LYS A 67 -4.27 -8.83 9.60
CA LYS A 67 -3.64 -10.06 10.07
C LYS A 67 -4.75 -10.99 10.59
N PRO A 68 -4.74 -12.27 10.22
CA PRO A 68 -5.64 -13.26 10.81
C PRO A 68 -5.40 -13.42 12.31
#